data_AF-A0A6B2GC97-F1
#
_entry.id   AF-A0A6B2GC97-F1
#
_cell.length_a   1.000
_cell.length_b   1.000
_cell.length_c   1.000
_cell.angle_alpha   90.00
_cell.angle_beta   90.00
_cell.angle_gamma   90.00
#
_symmetry.space_group_name_H-M   'P 1'
#
loop_
_entity.id
_entity.type
_entity.pdbx_description
1 polymer ?
#
loop_
_entity_poly.entity_id
_entity_poly.type
_entity_poly.pdbx_seq_one_letter_code
_entity_poly.pdbx_strand_id
1 'polypeptide(L)'
;MTYKQALYFIGEVLSLNAYPERKTSVKLQLELGVNWDELVRYSTGHMVFQAVYLNLKRADLLNYLPKDLVEYAAKLTQLNRVRNLAILKQTKAIQSLLNQQGIEPVFLKGTALLLENLYQDIGERMVGDIDFLVSEDQIVPAATFLKVLGYQSKGAFIAQEQSQSKHYPRLTHPNEIAALEIHWAVVAKPFHKTLAYREIFRDKWQVNGFYVPSYPHQAIHNLMNTQVNDKGLLYGKIMMRQMYDGFMLSFKPEVLEALSNF
;
A
#
# COMPACT_ATOMS: atom_id res chain seq x y z
N MET A 1 -17.95 -15.21 -15.62
CA MET A 1 -17.35 -15.41 -14.29
C MET A 1 -18.09 -14.51 -13.31
N THR A 2 -18.56 -15.03 -12.18
CA THR A 2 -19.15 -14.20 -11.11
C THR A 2 -18.07 -13.40 -10.38
N TYR A 3 -18.45 -12.35 -9.66
CA TYR A 3 -17.51 -11.58 -8.83
C TYR A 3 -16.72 -12.48 -7.87
N LYS A 4 -17.40 -13.39 -7.16
CA LYS A 4 -16.76 -14.36 -6.27
C LYS A 4 -15.71 -15.20 -6.99
N GLN A 5 -16.05 -15.78 -8.14
CA GLN A 5 -15.11 -16.58 -8.95
C GLN A 5 -13.90 -15.75 -9.38
N ALA A 6 -14.09 -14.49 -9.77
CA ALA A 6 -12.99 -13.61 -10.15
C ALA A 6 -12.05 -13.33 -8.98
N LEU A 7 -12.57 -13.10 -7.77
CA LEU A 7 -11.73 -12.90 -6.59
C LEU A 7 -10.91 -14.15 -6.24
N TYR A 8 -11.49 -15.35 -6.35
CA TYR A 8 -10.74 -16.60 -6.15
C TYR A 8 -9.62 -16.75 -7.17
N PHE A 9 -9.93 -16.57 -8.46
CA PHE A 9 -8.91 -16.65 -9.52
C PHE A 9 -7.80 -15.62 -9.32
N ILE A 10 -8.15 -14.36 -9.02
CA ILE A 10 -7.16 -13.30 -8.71
C ILE A 10 -6.32 -13.71 -7.49
N GLY A 11 -6.93 -14.23 -6.43
CA GLY A 11 -6.22 -14.68 -5.22
C GLY A 11 -5.24 -15.82 -5.50
N GLU A 12 -5.64 -16.82 -6.29
CA GLU A 12 -4.75 -17.90 -6.72
C GLU A 12 -3.56 -17.35 -7.51
N VAL A 13 -3.80 -16.48 -8.49
CA VAL A 13 -2.74 -15.86 -9.29
C VAL A 13 -1.78 -15.04 -8.43
N LEU A 14 -2.28 -14.19 -7.53
CA LEU A 14 -1.45 -13.36 -6.65
C LEU A 14 -0.56 -14.20 -5.73
N SER A 15 -0.99 -15.42 -5.41
CA SER A 15 -0.28 -16.33 -4.51
C SER A 15 0.73 -17.25 -5.19
N LEU A 16 0.83 -17.23 -6.52
CA LEU A 16 1.72 -18.11 -7.30
C LEU A 16 3.21 -17.95 -6.94
N ASN A 17 3.60 -16.77 -6.46
CA ASN A 17 4.98 -16.49 -6.06
C ASN A 17 5.43 -17.32 -4.86
N ALA A 18 4.53 -17.67 -3.94
CA ALA A 18 4.82 -18.49 -2.77
C ALA A 18 4.28 -19.92 -2.89
N TYR A 19 3.23 -20.12 -3.70
CA TYR A 19 2.56 -21.40 -3.90
C TYR A 19 2.57 -21.79 -5.39
N PRO A 20 3.75 -22.15 -5.95
CA PRO A 20 3.89 -22.47 -7.36
C PRO A 20 3.06 -23.69 -7.79
N GLU A 21 2.67 -24.58 -6.87
CA GLU A 21 1.79 -25.71 -7.13
C GLU A 21 0.39 -25.28 -7.61
N ARG A 22 -0.04 -24.05 -7.29
CA ARG A 22 -1.30 -23.47 -7.79
C ARG A 22 -1.27 -23.20 -9.30
N LYS A 23 -0.09 -23.21 -9.93
CA LYS A 23 0.06 -23.04 -11.39
C LYS A 23 -0.82 -24.00 -12.17
N THR A 24 -0.97 -25.25 -11.71
CA THR A 24 -1.82 -26.25 -12.36
C THR A 24 -3.30 -25.83 -12.34
N SER A 25 -3.81 -25.36 -11.20
CA SER A 25 -5.19 -24.86 -11.06
C SER A 25 -5.43 -23.62 -11.93
N VAL A 26 -4.51 -22.66 -11.86
CA VAL A 26 -4.60 -21.42 -12.66
C VAL A 26 -4.57 -21.72 -14.15
N LYS A 27 -3.67 -22.60 -14.60
CA LYS A 27 -3.58 -23.04 -16.00
C LYS A 27 -4.89 -23.68 -16.47
N LEU A 28 -5.46 -24.60 -15.70
CA LEU A 28 -6.72 -25.25 -16.04
C LEU A 28 -7.85 -24.21 -16.22
N GLN A 29 -7.93 -23.23 -15.31
CA GLN A 29 -8.94 -22.16 -15.42
C GLN A 29 -8.73 -21.27 -16.65
N LEU A 30 -7.47 -20.98 -17.00
CA LEU A 30 -7.13 -20.26 -18.23
C LEU A 30 -7.55 -21.03 -19.49
N GLU A 31 -7.33 -22.35 -19.52
CA GLU A 31 -7.74 -23.23 -20.63
C GLU A 31 -9.26 -23.38 -20.78
N LEU A 32 -9.99 -23.43 -19.65
CA LEU A 32 -11.45 -23.46 -19.64
C LEU A 32 -12.11 -22.14 -20.04
N GLY A 33 -11.32 -21.07 -20.13
CA GLY A 33 -11.76 -19.75 -20.54
C GLY A 33 -12.02 -18.81 -19.38
N VAL A 34 -11.37 -17.64 -19.44
CA VAL A 34 -11.54 -16.53 -18.49
C VAL A 34 -12.29 -15.40 -19.19
N ASN A 35 -13.26 -14.80 -18.49
CA ASN A 35 -13.85 -13.55 -18.95
C ASN A 35 -12.84 -12.42 -18.67
N TRP A 36 -12.12 -12.01 -19.71
CA TRP A 36 -11.05 -11.02 -19.63
C TRP A 36 -11.53 -9.64 -19.19
N ASP A 37 -12.71 -9.22 -19.63
CA ASP A 37 -13.29 -7.93 -19.26
C ASP A 37 -13.57 -7.86 -17.76
N GLU A 38 -14.15 -8.92 -17.19
CA GLU A 38 -14.38 -9.01 -15.75
C GLU A 38 -13.07 -9.13 -14.96
N LEU A 39 -12.09 -9.89 -15.47
CA LEU A 39 -10.77 -9.96 -14.84
C LEU A 39 -10.13 -8.57 -14.76
N VAL A 40 -10.10 -7.83 -15.87
CA VAL A 40 -9.54 -6.47 -15.94
C VAL A 40 -10.32 -5.53 -15.01
N ARG A 41 -11.65 -5.55 -15.07
CA ARG A 41 -12.51 -4.69 -14.26
C ARG A 41 -12.29 -4.91 -12.76
N TYR A 42 -12.35 -6.16 -12.31
CA TYR A 42 -12.23 -6.47 -10.88
C TYR A 42 -10.80 -6.28 -10.37
N SER A 43 -9.80 -6.78 -11.08
CA SER A 43 -8.40 -6.60 -10.64
C SER A 43 -7.97 -5.13 -10.64
N THR A 44 -8.45 -4.31 -11.58
CA THR A 44 -8.22 -2.86 -11.57
C THR A 44 -8.97 -2.18 -10.43
N GLY A 45 -10.24 -2.53 -10.21
CA GLY A 45 -11.04 -2.01 -9.10
C GLY A 45 -10.47 -2.35 -7.72
N HIS A 46 -9.82 -3.50 -7.60
CA HIS A 46 -9.06 -3.88 -6.40
C HIS A 46 -7.60 -3.44 -6.41
N MET A 47 -7.13 -2.72 -7.44
CA MET A 47 -5.77 -2.20 -7.56
C MET A 47 -4.66 -3.28 -7.53
N VAL A 48 -4.93 -4.45 -8.12
CA VAL A 48 -4.01 -5.59 -8.21
C VAL A 48 -3.76 -6.07 -9.65
N PHE A 49 -4.24 -5.36 -10.67
CA PHE A 49 -4.09 -5.76 -12.07
C PHE A 49 -2.63 -5.98 -12.47
N GLN A 50 -1.73 -5.07 -12.09
CA GLN A 50 -0.30 -5.18 -12.38
C GLN A 50 0.34 -6.37 -11.65
N ALA A 51 -0.05 -6.62 -10.39
CA ALA A 51 0.40 -7.80 -9.64
C ALA A 51 -0.09 -9.11 -10.27
N VAL A 52 -1.34 -9.16 -10.74
CA VAL A 52 -1.89 -10.31 -11.48
C VAL A 52 -1.06 -10.57 -12.74
N TYR A 53 -0.83 -9.54 -13.55
CA TYR A 53 0.00 -9.64 -14.75
C TYR A 53 1.41 -10.14 -14.45
N LEU A 54 2.07 -9.59 -13.42
CA LEU A 54 3.44 -9.96 -13.07
C LEU A 54 3.55 -11.39 -12.55
N ASN A 55 2.58 -11.85 -11.76
CA ASN A 55 2.56 -13.24 -11.31
C ASN A 55 2.29 -14.22 -12.46
N LEU A 56 1.37 -13.91 -13.38
CA LEU A 56 1.16 -14.72 -14.60
C LEU A 56 2.41 -14.74 -15.49
N LYS A 57 3.10 -13.61 -15.61
CA LYS A 57 4.37 -13.50 -16.34
C LYS A 57 5.44 -14.40 -15.74
N ARG A 58 5.67 -14.33 -14.43
CA ARG A 58 6.65 -15.16 -13.72
C ARG A 58 6.31 -16.65 -13.80
N ALA A 59 5.04 -17.00 -13.88
CA ALA A 59 4.57 -18.37 -14.00
C ALA A 59 4.57 -18.91 -15.44
N ASP A 60 5.04 -18.15 -16.44
CA ASP A 60 4.99 -18.50 -17.86
C ASP A 60 3.56 -18.80 -18.38
N LEU A 61 2.57 -18.04 -17.90
CA LEU A 61 1.15 -18.23 -18.25
C LEU A 61 0.60 -17.14 -19.17
N LEU A 62 1.42 -16.21 -19.68
CA LEU A 62 0.94 -15.15 -20.56
C LEU A 62 0.43 -15.65 -21.92
N ASN A 63 0.86 -16.82 -22.37
CA ASN A 63 0.43 -17.39 -23.66
C ASN A 63 -1.07 -17.78 -23.69
N TYR A 64 -1.73 -17.84 -22.53
CA TYR A 64 -3.18 -18.07 -22.45
C TYR A 64 -4.00 -16.77 -22.54
N LEU A 65 -3.35 -15.60 -22.49
CA LEU A 65 -4.01 -14.30 -22.54
C LEU A 65 -4.07 -13.79 -23.99
N PRO A 66 -5.09 -13.01 -24.35
CA PRO A 66 -5.10 -12.23 -25.58
C PRO A 66 -3.85 -11.35 -25.70
N LYS A 67 -3.25 -11.28 -26.89
CA LYS A 67 -1.98 -10.57 -27.12
C LYS A 67 -2.07 -9.09 -26.78
N ASP A 68 -3.15 -8.45 -27.18
CA ASP A 68 -3.47 -7.05 -26.88
C ASP A 68 -3.60 -6.79 -25.37
N LEU A 69 -4.20 -7.73 -24.62
CA LEU A 69 -4.27 -7.66 -23.16
C LEU A 69 -2.88 -7.76 -22.52
N VAL A 70 -2.02 -8.65 -23.02
CA VAL A 70 -0.62 -8.79 -22.54
C VAL A 70 0.16 -7.50 -22.78
N GLU A 71 0.05 -6.91 -23.98
CA GLU A 71 0.70 -5.65 -24.32
C GLU A 71 0.19 -4.48 -23.46
N TYR A 72 -1.13 -4.41 -23.25
CA TYR A 72 -1.75 -3.41 -22.39
C TYR A 72 -1.28 -3.52 -20.94
N ALA A 73 -1.29 -4.73 -20.38
CA ALA A 73 -0.84 -5.00 -19.03
C ALA A 73 0.67 -4.72 -18.85
N ALA A 74 1.49 -5.03 -19.85
CA ALA A 74 2.91 -4.68 -19.86
C ALA A 74 3.12 -3.16 -19.79
N LYS A 75 2.38 -2.40 -20.62
CA LYS A 75 2.44 -0.93 -20.65
C LYS A 75 2.01 -0.32 -19.32
N LEU A 76 0.86 -0.73 -18.77
CA LEU A 76 0.37 -0.21 -17.48
C LEU A 76 1.30 -0.55 -16.33
N THR A 77 1.84 -1.77 -16.31
CA THR A 77 2.83 -2.17 -15.30
C THR A 77 4.08 -1.32 -15.40
N GLN A 78 4.56 -1.02 -16.62
CA GLN A 78 5.72 -0.15 -16.81
C GLN A 78 5.46 1.29 -16.35
N LEU A 79 4.28 1.84 -16.63
CA LEU A 79 3.89 3.16 -16.13
C LEU A 79 3.83 3.18 -14.60
N ASN A 80 3.34 2.11 -13.96
CA ASN A 80 3.34 2.01 -12.51
C ASN A 80 4.76 1.93 -11.93
N ARG A 81 5.69 1.21 -12.57
CA ARG A 81 7.11 1.21 -12.15
C ARG A 81 7.71 2.61 -12.18
N VAL A 82 7.51 3.34 -13.29
CA VAL A 82 8.00 4.72 -13.42
C VAL A 82 7.41 5.61 -12.34
N ARG A 83 6.10 5.50 -12.07
CA ARG A 83 5.43 6.21 -10.98
C ARG A 83 6.06 5.87 -9.62
N ASN A 84 6.26 4.59 -9.32
CA ASN A 84 6.81 4.16 -8.03
C ASN A 84 8.27 4.59 -7.84
N LEU A 85 9.08 4.61 -8.90
CA LEU A 85 10.42 5.21 -8.85
C LEU A 85 10.38 6.71 -8.54
N ALA A 86 9.43 7.45 -9.14
CA ALA A 86 9.25 8.86 -8.84
C ALA A 86 8.77 9.08 -7.39
N ILE A 87 7.86 8.24 -6.88
CA ILE A 87 7.43 8.26 -5.47
C ILE A 87 8.61 8.01 -4.54
N LEU A 88 9.43 6.98 -4.78
CA LEU A 88 10.61 6.67 -3.97
C LEU A 88 11.62 7.83 -3.98
N LYS A 89 11.83 8.47 -5.14
CA LYS A 89 12.65 9.68 -5.25
C LYS A 89 12.08 10.83 -4.41
N GLN A 90 10.78 11.09 -4.51
CA GLN A 90 10.09 12.12 -3.72
C GLN A 90 10.20 11.82 -2.22
N THR A 91 9.96 10.57 -1.80
CA THR A 91 10.10 10.09 -0.42
C THR A 91 11.50 10.36 0.14
N LYS A 92 12.55 10.10 -0.65
CA LYS A 92 13.94 10.40 -0.26
C LYS A 92 14.18 11.90 -0.07
N ALA A 93 13.65 12.73 -0.97
CA ALA A 93 13.75 14.18 -0.86
C ALA A 93 13.04 14.69 0.40
N ILE A 94 11.81 14.23 0.67
CA ILE A 94 11.04 14.60 1.85
C ILE A 94 11.73 14.18 3.14
N GLN A 95 12.26 12.96 3.21
CA GLN A 95 13.05 12.54 4.37
C GLN A 95 14.23 13.47 4.62
N SER A 96 15.01 13.79 3.58
CA SER A 96 16.17 14.67 3.73
C SER A 96 15.78 16.05 4.23
N LEU A 97 14.69 16.61 3.72
CA LEU A 97 14.18 17.93 4.10
C LEU A 97 13.68 17.96 5.55
N LEU A 98 12.92 16.94 5.96
CA LEU A 98 12.41 16.84 7.33
C LEU A 98 13.53 16.58 8.35
N ASN A 99 14.51 15.75 8.01
CA ASN A 99 15.65 15.48 8.88
C ASN A 99 16.46 16.75 9.17
N GLN A 100 16.59 17.68 8.21
CA GLN A 100 17.25 18.98 8.44
C GLN A 100 16.53 19.85 9.47
N GLN A 101 15.24 19.59 9.71
CA GLN A 101 14.44 20.25 10.75
C GLN A 101 14.38 19.44 12.05
N GLY A 102 15.16 18.36 12.18
CA GLY A 102 15.11 17.46 13.34
C GLY A 102 13.84 16.62 13.42
N ILE A 103 13.13 16.45 12.30
CA ILE A 103 11.90 15.66 12.20
C ILE A 103 12.24 14.33 11.52
N GLU A 104 12.02 13.22 12.24
CA GLU A 104 12.27 11.87 11.72
C GLU A 104 10.96 11.22 11.25
N PRO A 105 10.62 11.27 9.95
CA PRO A 105 9.40 10.66 9.46
C PRO A 105 9.48 9.12 9.51
N VAL A 106 8.39 8.48 9.93
CA VAL A 106 8.21 7.03 9.83
C VAL A 106 7.23 6.74 8.69
N PHE A 107 7.73 6.26 7.56
CA PHE A 107 6.91 6.02 6.37
C PHE A 107 5.98 4.83 6.56
N LEU A 108 4.77 4.93 6.00
CA LEU A 108 3.70 3.96 6.22
C LEU A 108 3.20 3.35 4.91
N LYS A 109 2.39 2.30 5.07
CA LYS A 109 1.58 1.67 4.02
C LYS A 109 2.41 1.39 2.76
N GLY A 110 1.83 1.60 1.58
CA GLY A 110 2.46 1.27 0.30
C GLY A 110 3.85 1.89 0.12
N THR A 111 4.12 3.08 0.67
CA THR A 111 5.47 3.67 0.59
C THR A 111 6.47 2.86 1.43
N ALA A 112 6.12 2.48 2.65
CA ALA A 112 6.96 1.60 3.48
C ALA A 112 7.23 0.26 2.77
N LEU A 113 6.19 -0.39 2.23
CA LEU A 113 6.32 -1.68 1.56
C LEU A 113 7.23 -1.61 0.32
N LEU A 114 7.22 -0.49 -0.41
CA LEU A 114 8.15 -0.26 -1.52
C LEU A 114 9.59 -0.04 -1.03
N LEU A 115 9.79 0.74 0.03
CA LEU A 115 11.12 1.01 0.62
C LEU A 115 11.80 -0.27 1.13
N GLU A 116 10.99 -1.22 1.60
CA GLU A 116 11.44 -2.53 2.10
C GLU A 116 11.68 -3.57 1.01
N ASN A 117 11.38 -3.25 -0.26
CA ASN A 117 11.37 -4.21 -1.36
C ASN A 117 10.52 -5.46 -1.03
N LEU A 118 9.35 -5.26 -0.43
CA LEU A 118 8.49 -6.38 -0.02
C LEU A 118 8.01 -7.22 -1.22
N TYR A 119 7.88 -6.59 -2.38
CA TYR A 119 7.50 -7.24 -3.64
C TYR A 119 8.73 -7.52 -4.50
N GLN A 120 8.66 -8.55 -5.36
CA GLN A 120 9.75 -8.86 -6.28
C GLN A 120 9.92 -7.79 -7.37
N ASP A 121 8.82 -7.11 -7.74
CA ASP A 121 8.82 -6.00 -8.68
C ASP A 121 8.01 -4.85 -8.09
N ILE A 122 8.59 -3.64 -8.04
CA ILE A 122 7.91 -2.44 -7.51
C ILE A 122 6.61 -2.14 -8.27
N GLY A 123 6.47 -2.60 -9.52
CA GLY A 123 5.27 -2.44 -10.34
C GLY A 123 4.07 -3.23 -9.85
N GLU A 124 4.24 -4.18 -8.92
CA GLU A 124 3.16 -4.98 -8.34
C GLU A 124 2.20 -4.12 -7.50
N ARG A 125 2.72 -3.09 -6.82
CA ARG A 125 1.94 -2.29 -5.88
C ARG A 125 1.60 -0.92 -6.45
N MET A 126 0.31 -0.63 -6.62
CA MET A 126 -0.16 0.71 -6.97
C MET A 126 -0.08 1.65 -5.75
N VAL A 127 0.73 2.71 -5.78
CA VAL A 127 0.85 3.69 -4.68
C VAL A 127 0.40 5.08 -5.14
N GLY A 128 -0.44 5.73 -4.33
CA GLY A 128 -1.07 7.02 -4.66
C GLY A 128 -0.42 8.21 -3.95
N ASP A 129 -0.12 8.02 -2.67
CA ASP A 129 0.32 9.01 -1.70
C ASP A 129 1.52 8.48 -0.89
N ILE A 130 2.23 9.43 -0.27
CA ILE A 130 3.28 9.19 0.70
C ILE A 130 2.70 9.48 2.08
N ASP A 131 2.37 8.40 2.78
CA ASP A 131 1.95 8.43 4.18
C ASP A 131 3.17 8.34 5.10
N PHE A 132 3.25 9.21 6.11
CA PHE A 132 4.25 9.09 7.17
C PHE A 132 3.73 9.59 8.51
N LEU A 133 4.22 8.99 9.60
CA LEU A 133 4.04 9.50 10.96
C LEU A 133 5.17 10.48 11.30
N VAL A 134 4.82 11.48 12.09
CA VAL A 134 5.75 12.30 12.90
C VAL A 134 5.23 12.32 14.34
N SER A 135 6.02 12.82 15.29
CA SER A 135 5.49 13.02 16.65
C SER A 135 4.39 14.08 16.64
N GLU A 136 3.45 13.99 17.59
CA GLU A 136 2.24 14.82 17.59
C GLU A 136 2.55 16.33 17.61
N ASP A 137 3.58 16.70 18.37
CA ASP A 137 4.13 18.06 18.47
C ASP A 137 4.85 18.53 17.20
N GLN A 138 5.26 17.61 16.32
CA GLN A 138 5.97 17.91 15.07
C GLN A 138 5.06 18.02 13.84
N ILE A 139 3.77 17.72 13.94
CA ILE A 139 2.87 17.77 12.77
C ILE A 139 2.74 19.17 12.18
N VAL A 140 2.40 20.14 13.02
CA VAL A 140 2.22 21.53 12.57
C VAL A 140 3.55 22.11 12.08
N PRO A 141 4.69 21.92 12.79
CA PRO A 141 6.01 22.26 12.25
C PRO A 141 6.31 21.63 10.89
N ALA A 142 6.12 20.30 10.73
CA ALA A 142 6.37 19.59 9.48
C ALA A 142 5.50 20.14 8.34
N ALA A 143 4.20 20.29 8.57
CA ALA A 143 3.27 20.82 7.58
C ALA A 143 3.60 22.26 7.19
N THR A 144 3.95 23.10 8.15
CA THR A 144 4.31 24.51 7.92
C THR A 144 5.58 24.61 7.09
N PHE A 145 6.60 23.83 7.44
CA PHE A 145 7.84 23.77 6.68
C PHE A 145 7.60 23.28 5.24
N LEU A 146 6.84 22.21 5.05
CA LEU A 146 6.49 21.71 3.70
C LEU A 146 5.71 22.76 2.89
N LYS A 147 4.84 23.56 3.52
CA LYS A 147 4.14 24.67 2.85
C LYS A 147 5.08 25.77 2.39
N VAL A 148 6.12 26.10 3.17
CA VAL A 148 7.18 27.04 2.74
C VAL A 148 7.91 26.52 1.49
N LEU A 149 8.05 25.20 1.36
CA LEU A 149 8.62 24.54 0.18
C LEU A 149 7.65 24.41 -1.01
N GLY A 150 6.48 25.06 -0.95
CA GLY A 150 5.52 25.12 -2.05
C GLY A 150 4.43 24.05 -2.02
N TYR A 151 4.38 23.19 -1.00
CA TYR A 151 3.24 22.28 -0.83
C TYR A 151 1.98 23.04 -0.42
N GLN A 152 0.83 22.59 -0.91
CA GLN A 152 -0.46 23.25 -0.68
C GLN A 152 -1.49 22.26 -0.16
N SER A 153 -2.37 22.70 0.73
CA SER A 153 -3.56 21.95 1.16
C SER A 153 -4.80 22.57 0.53
N LYS A 154 -5.70 21.74 -0.01
CA LYS A 154 -7.02 22.21 -0.49
C LYS A 154 -8.00 22.53 0.65
N GLY A 155 -7.73 22.05 1.87
CA GLY A 155 -8.54 22.31 3.06
C GLY A 155 -7.82 23.16 4.10
N ALA A 156 -8.59 23.89 4.90
CA ALA A 156 -8.09 24.58 6.08
C ALA A 156 -7.77 23.58 7.19
N PHE A 157 -6.75 23.88 8.00
CA PHE A 157 -6.49 23.15 9.23
C PHE A 157 -7.42 23.70 10.31
N ILE A 158 -8.42 22.93 10.74
CA ILE A 158 -9.36 23.31 11.80
C ILE A 158 -9.14 22.36 12.99
N ALA A 159 -8.51 22.87 14.06
CA ALA A 159 -8.07 22.07 15.22
C ALA A 159 -9.21 21.26 15.88
N GLN A 160 -10.44 21.78 15.93
CA GLN A 160 -11.59 21.07 16.50
C GLN A 160 -12.05 19.86 15.65
N GLU A 161 -12.03 20.00 14.32
CA GLU A 161 -12.39 18.91 13.38
C GLU A 161 -11.31 17.82 13.35
N GLN A 162 -10.06 18.18 13.67
CA GLN A 162 -8.96 17.23 13.74
C GLN A 162 -9.08 16.21 14.86
N SER A 163 -9.88 16.48 15.89
CA SER A 163 -10.14 15.51 16.95
C SER A 163 -10.74 14.20 16.42
N GLN A 164 -11.31 14.20 15.21
CA GLN A 164 -11.86 13.02 14.53
C GLN A 164 -10.98 12.50 13.38
N SER A 165 -9.96 13.26 12.96
CA SER A 165 -9.01 12.86 11.92
C SER A 165 -7.82 12.10 12.52
N LYS A 166 -7.07 11.42 11.65
CA LYS A 166 -5.81 10.73 11.98
C LYS A 166 -4.59 11.39 11.32
N HIS A 167 -4.83 12.34 10.42
CA HIS A 167 -3.80 13.02 9.63
C HIS A 167 -4.13 14.49 9.33
N TYR A 168 -3.07 15.24 9.06
CA TYR A 168 -3.13 16.61 8.57
C TYR A 168 -3.82 16.65 7.20
N PRO A 169 -4.49 17.75 6.82
CA PRO A 169 -5.03 17.89 5.46
C PRO A 169 -3.98 17.57 4.40
N ARG A 170 -4.35 16.71 3.45
CA ARG A 170 -3.46 16.27 2.37
C ARG A 170 -2.72 17.44 1.73
N LEU A 171 -1.40 17.29 1.59
CA LEU A 171 -0.52 18.26 0.95
C LEU A 171 -0.15 17.80 -0.46
N THR A 172 -0.23 18.70 -1.43
CA THR A 172 0.13 18.45 -2.83
C THR A 172 1.09 19.50 -3.34
N HIS A 173 2.02 19.12 -4.22
CA HIS A 173 2.93 20.04 -4.89
C HIS A 173 2.80 19.84 -6.41
N PRO A 174 2.72 20.91 -7.23
CA PRO A 174 2.43 20.80 -8.67
C PRO A 174 3.51 20.04 -9.45
N ASN A 175 4.75 20.03 -8.96
CA ASN A 175 5.87 19.35 -9.60
C ASN A 175 6.17 17.94 -9.03
N GLU A 176 5.32 17.43 -8.14
CA GLU A 176 5.55 16.16 -7.45
C GLU A 176 4.42 15.16 -7.73
N ILE A 177 4.77 13.88 -7.80
CA ILE A 177 3.86 12.83 -8.29
C ILE A 177 2.86 12.36 -7.24
N ALA A 178 3.24 12.39 -5.96
CA ALA A 178 2.43 11.91 -4.85
C ALA A 178 2.07 13.05 -3.90
N ALA A 179 0.85 12.96 -3.37
CA ALA A 179 0.44 13.78 -2.25
C ALA A 179 1.13 13.28 -0.96
N LEU A 180 1.33 14.18 -0.01
CA LEU A 180 1.83 13.86 1.32
C LEU A 180 0.67 13.82 2.32
N GLU A 181 0.64 12.80 3.15
CA GLU A 181 -0.26 12.70 4.30
C GLU A 181 0.58 12.53 5.58
N ILE A 182 0.49 13.54 6.46
CA ILE A 182 1.21 13.57 7.74
C ILE A 182 0.27 13.05 8.82
N HIS A 183 0.57 11.90 9.39
CA HIS A 183 -0.28 11.22 10.37
C HIS A 183 0.18 11.49 11.82
N TRP A 184 -0.76 11.64 12.76
CA TRP A 184 -0.52 11.44 14.21
C TRP A 184 -1.00 10.06 14.69
N ALA A 185 -1.93 9.44 13.95
CA ALA A 185 -2.50 8.15 14.28
C ALA A 185 -2.67 7.31 13.02
N VAL A 186 -2.59 6.00 13.17
CA VAL A 186 -2.75 5.05 12.05
C VAL A 186 -4.15 4.44 11.98
N VAL A 187 -4.85 4.37 13.11
CA VAL A 187 -6.21 3.84 13.23
C VAL A 187 -7.16 4.96 13.67
N ALA A 188 -8.32 5.03 13.04
CA ALA A 188 -9.36 6.00 13.35
C ALA A 188 -9.98 5.75 14.74
N LYS A 189 -10.56 6.80 15.32
CA LYS A 189 -11.36 6.66 16.55
C LYS A 189 -12.59 5.77 16.31
N PRO A 190 -13.05 5.02 17.33
CA PRO A 190 -12.51 4.94 18.70
C PRO A 190 -11.29 4.03 18.85
N PHE A 191 -10.94 3.24 17.83
CA PHE A 191 -9.91 2.18 17.89
C PHE A 191 -8.45 2.65 17.78
N HIS A 192 -8.19 3.96 17.78
CA HIS A 192 -6.84 4.54 17.72
C HIS A 192 -5.84 4.01 18.76
N LYS A 193 -6.31 3.45 19.89
CA LYS A 193 -5.45 2.84 20.93
C LYS A 193 -5.04 1.40 20.63
N THR A 194 -5.70 0.73 19.68
CA THR A 194 -5.39 -0.66 19.32
C THR A 194 -4.05 -0.77 18.60
N LEU A 195 -3.58 0.30 17.97
CA LEU A 195 -2.21 0.44 17.50
C LEU A 195 -1.76 1.88 17.72
N ALA A 196 -1.14 2.13 18.88
CA ALA A 196 -0.76 3.47 19.29
C ALA A 196 0.47 3.94 18.53
N TYR A 197 0.51 5.22 18.14
CA TYR A 197 1.69 5.77 17.44
C TYR A 197 2.98 5.59 18.26
N ARG A 198 2.90 5.68 19.60
CA ARG A 198 4.06 5.51 20.49
C ARG A 198 4.67 4.12 20.40
N GLU A 199 3.86 3.08 20.21
CA GLU A 199 4.35 1.71 20.00
C GLU A 199 5.06 1.59 18.66
N ILE A 200 4.50 2.19 17.60
CA ILE A 200 5.16 2.27 16.30
C ILE A 200 6.49 2.99 16.41
N PHE A 201 6.57 4.13 17.11
CA PHE A 201 7.82 4.88 17.26
C PHE A 201 8.86 4.15 18.10
N ARG A 202 8.43 3.41 19.13
CA ARG A 202 9.31 2.59 19.98
C ARG A 202 9.95 1.47 19.16
N ASP A 203 9.15 0.79 18.35
CA ASP A 203 9.55 -0.43 17.63
C ASP A 203 9.81 -0.17 16.14
N LYS A 204 9.95 1.10 15.72
CA LYS A 204 10.33 1.46 14.35
C LYS A 204 11.73 0.92 14.07
N TRP A 205 11.99 0.62 12.81
CA TRP A 205 13.30 0.15 12.38
C TRP A 205 13.72 0.83 11.09
N GLN A 206 15.02 0.78 10.81
CA GLN A 206 15.59 1.44 9.64
C GLN A 206 15.80 0.46 8.50
N VAL A 207 15.28 0.80 7.32
CA VAL A 207 15.45 0.04 6.09
C VAL A 207 15.93 0.98 4.99
N ASN A 208 17.08 0.67 4.39
CA ASN A 208 17.67 1.49 3.32
C ASN A 208 17.85 2.98 3.69
N GLY A 209 18.05 3.28 4.98
CA GLY A 209 18.18 4.64 5.48
C GLY A 209 16.85 5.31 5.87
N PHE A 210 15.71 4.62 5.78
CA PHE A 210 14.37 5.13 6.09
C PHE A 210 13.79 4.48 7.34
N TYR A 211 13.06 5.23 8.16
CA TYR A 211 12.28 4.62 9.24
C TYR A 211 10.93 4.13 8.74
N VAL A 212 10.57 2.90 9.13
CA VAL A 212 9.29 2.26 8.87
C VAL A 212 8.82 1.51 10.13
N PRO A 213 7.52 1.22 10.31
CA PRO A 213 7.05 0.39 11.42
C PRO A 213 7.65 -1.01 11.35
N SER A 214 7.74 -1.72 12.47
CA SER A 214 8.05 -3.16 12.47
C SER A 214 7.05 -3.95 11.62
N TYR A 215 7.46 -5.10 11.06
CA TYR A 215 6.54 -5.93 10.26
C TYR A 215 5.24 -6.30 11.01
N PRO A 216 5.26 -6.67 12.31
CA PRO A 216 4.03 -6.82 13.11
C PRO A 216 3.11 -5.60 13.05
N HIS A 217 3.65 -4.40 13.30
CA HIS A 217 2.87 -3.17 13.27
C HIS A 217 2.36 -2.85 11.87
N GLN A 218 3.11 -3.18 10.81
CA GLN A 218 2.63 -3.03 9.43
C GLN A 218 1.47 -3.97 9.13
N ALA A 219 1.53 -5.23 9.57
CA ALA A 219 0.47 -6.21 9.38
C ALA A 219 -0.81 -5.79 10.13
N ILE A 220 -0.68 -5.39 11.40
CA ILE A 220 -1.79 -4.87 12.20
C ILE A 220 -2.36 -3.60 11.57
N HIS A 221 -1.51 -2.65 11.14
CA HIS A 221 -1.96 -1.43 10.48
C HIS A 221 -2.71 -1.73 9.18
N ASN A 222 -2.23 -2.67 8.35
CA ASN A 222 -2.89 -3.08 7.11
C ASN A 222 -4.29 -3.68 7.39
N LEU A 223 -4.39 -4.55 8.41
CA LEU A 223 -5.65 -5.13 8.85
C LEU A 223 -6.62 -4.07 9.36
N MET A 224 -6.18 -3.25 10.31
CA MET A 224 -7.00 -2.20 10.94
C MET A 224 -7.41 -1.13 9.93
N ASN A 225 -6.54 -0.77 8.99
CA ASN A 225 -6.91 0.17 7.94
C ASN A 225 -8.05 -0.38 7.07
N THR A 226 -7.98 -1.66 6.70
CA THR A 226 -9.03 -2.29 5.89
C THR A 226 -10.34 -2.44 6.66
N GLN A 227 -10.27 -2.99 7.88
CA GLN A 227 -11.47 -3.35 8.65
C GLN A 227 -12.14 -2.13 9.29
N VAL A 228 -11.34 -1.23 9.87
CA VAL A 228 -11.83 -0.06 10.60
C VAL A 228 -11.86 1.17 9.70
N ASN A 229 -10.70 1.62 9.21
CA ASN A 229 -10.62 2.92 8.52
C ASN A 229 -11.44 2.94 7.22
N ASP A 230 -11.37 1.86 6.44
CA ASP A 230 -12.07 1.70 5.18
C ASP A 230 -13.46 1.03 5.32
N LYS A 231 -13.90 0.81 6.58
CA LYS A 231 -15.19 0.22 6.95
C LYS A 231 -15.41 -1.17 6.35
N GLY A 232 -14.34 -1.97 6.21
CA GLY A 232 -14.38 -3.33 5.69
C GLY A 232 -15.31 -4.23 6.47
N LEU A 233 -15.23 -4.20 7.81
CA LEU A 233 -16.06 -5.01 8.69
C LEU A 233 -17.55 -4.64 8.57
N LEU A 234 -17.85 -3.34 8.51
CA LEU A 234 -19.22 -2.83 8.48
C LEU A 234 -19.96 -3.21 7.19
N TYR A 235 -19.25 -3.21 6.06
CA TYR A 235 -19.85 -3.42 4.74
C TYR A 235 -19.50 -4.76 4.09
N GLY A 236 -18.76 -5.64 4.80
CA GLY A 236 -18.27 -6.89 4.23
C GLY A 236 -17.40 -6.70 2.98
N LYS A 237 -16.61 -5.61 2.93
CA LYS A 237 -15.80 -5.30 1.74
C LYS A 237 -14.54 -6.15 1.70
N ILE A 238 -14.29 -6.74 0.54
CA ILE A 238 -13.05 -7.44 0.23
C ILE A 238 -12.14 -6.48 -0.53
N MET A 239 -10.87 -6.36 -0.10
CA MET A 239 -9.89 -5.49 -0.74
C MET A 239 -8.64 -6.29 -1.11
N MET A 240 -8.55 -6.77 -2.36
CA MET A 240 -7.46 -7.67 -2.78
C MET A 240 -6.08 -7.05 -2.61
N ARG A 241 -5.91 -5.73 -2.79
CA ARG A 241 -4.63 -5.06 -2.57
C ARG A 241 -4.13 -5.23 -1.13
N GLN A 242 -4.97 -4.94 -0.15
CA GLN A 242 -4.58 -5.09 1.26
C GLN A 242 -4.46 -6.55 1.68
N MET A 243 -5.25 -7.46 1.09
CA MET A 243 -5.04 -8.90 1.30
C MET A 243 -3.72 -9.37 0.70
N TYR A 244 -3.31 -8.83 -0.45
CA TYR A 244 -2.00 -9.12 -1.04
C TYR A 244 -0.87 -8.56 -0.19
N ASP A 245 -0.98 -7.32 0.28
CA ASP A 245 -0.01 -6.72 1.22
C ASP A 245 0.14 -7.58 2.48
N GLY A 246 -0.99 -8.01 3.08
CA GLY A 246 -1.00 -8.88 4.25
C GLY A 246 -0.41 -10.27 3.98
N PHE A 247 -0.71 -10.85 2.82
CA PHE A 247 -0.12 -12.10 2.36
C PHE A 247 1.41 -11.99 2.23
N MET A 248 1.90 -10.93 1.59
CA MET A 248 3.34 -10.70 1.46
C MET A 248 4.02 -10.47 2.82
N LEU A 249 3.37 -9.75 3.73
CA LEU A 249 3.85 -9.56 5.11
C LEU A 249 3.85 -10.85 5.92
N SER A 250 2.93 -11.80 5.66
CA SER A 250 2.83 -13.05 6.42
C SER A 250 4.06 -13.96 6.31
N PHE A 251 4.92 -13.74 5.31
CA PHE A 251 6.21 -14.43 5.18
C PHE A 251 7.31 -13.88 6.09
N LYS A 252 7.05 -12.79 6.82
CA LYS A 252 7.96 -12.28 7.86
C LYS A 252 7.72 -13.08 9.15
N PRO A 253 8.75 -13.72 9.73
CA PRO A 253 8.57 -14.66 10.84
C PRO A 253 7.76 -14.11 12.02
N GLU A 254 7.96 -12.83 12.33
CA GLU A 254 7.36 -12.15 13.47
C GLU A 254 5.88 -11.81 13.27
N VAL A 255 5.38 -11.83 12.03
CA VAL A 255 4.03 -11.38 11.70
C VAL A 255 2.97 -12.39 12.16
N LEU A 256 3.18 -13.68 11.95
CA LEU A 256 2.18 -14.70 12.32
C LEU A 256 1.97 -14.80 13.82
N GLU A 257 3.06 -14.71 14.60
CA GLU A 257 3.00 -14.67 16.06
C GLU A 257 2.26 -13.43 16.55
N ALA A 258 2.59 -12.26 16.01
CA ALA A 258 1.92 -11.01 16.38
C ALA A 258 0.42 -11.04 16.08
N LEU A 259 0.01 -11.55 14.91
CA LEU A 259 -1.40 -11.65 14.53
C LEU A 259 -2.16 -12.70 15.35
N SER A 260 -1.49 -13.72 15.88
CA SER A 260 -2.13 -14.74 16.74
C SER A 260 -2.43 -14.21 18.14
N ASN A 261 -1.68 -13.20 18.60
CA ASN A 261 -1.78 -12.59 19.92
C ASN A 261 -2.59 -11.28 19.94
N PHE A 262 -3.10 -10.85 18.78
CA PHE A 262 -3.80 -9.58 18.57
C PHE A 262 -5.31 -9.81 18.34
#